data_AF-A0A3C0SQF0-F1
#
_entry.id   AF-A0A3C0SQF0-F1
#
_cell.length_a   1.000
_cell.length_b   1.000
_cell.length_c   1.000
_cell.angle_alpha   90.00
_cell.angle_beta   90.00
_cell.angle_gamma   90.00
#
_symmetry.space_group_name_H-M   'P 1'
#
loop_
_entity.id
_entity.type
_entity.pdbx_description
1 polymer ?
#
loop_
_entity_poly.entity_id
_entity_poly.type
_entity_poly.pdbx_seq_one_letter_code
_entity_poly.pdbx_strand_id
1 'polypeptide(L)'
;MLIIQDGNFTFSKHHTYGPIQQTKDHGPFNANVKRAYAVLSGTEFGFSPPDDHHLGRVTVNVTAHPIGNIVHVVSNFGVRDWSGDWDDSYEGNVQYTVFIELEDVKPRA
;
A
#
# COMPACT_ATOMS: atom_id res chain seq x y z
N MET A 1 15.07 14.29 -11.37
CA MET A 1 13.71 14.92 -11.33
C MET A 1 12.88 14.26 -10.23
N LEU A 2 12.07 15.02 -9.46
CA LEU A 2 11.15 14.46 -8.45
C LEU A 2 9.72 14.43 -8.99
N ILE A 3 9.06 13.28 -8.86
CA ILE A 3 7.65 13.05 -9.17
C ILE A 3 6.94 12.65 -7.87
N ILE A 4 5.73 13.16 -7.67
CA ILE A 4 4.86 12.79 -6.55
C ILE A 4 3.54 12.29 -7.13
N GLN A 5 3.10 11.12 -6.69
CA GLN A 5 1.85 10.52 -7.12
C GLN A 5 1.11 9.93 -5.93
N ASP A 6 -0.21 10.00 -5.95
CA ASP A 6 -1.05 9.34 -4.96
C ASP A 6 -1.54 7.99 -5.48
N GLY A 7 -1.87 7.11 -4.55
CA GLY A 7 -2.47 5.83 -4.86
C GLY A 7 -3.35 5.33 -3.73
N ASN A 8 -4.08 4.27 -4.04
CA ASN A 8 -5.05 3.67 -3.15
C ASN A 8 -5.14 2.17 -3.43
N PHE A 9 -5.18 1.40 -2.35
CA PHE A 9 -5.49 -0.01 -2.30
C PHE A 9 -6.88 -0.17 -1.70
N THR A 10 -7.84 -0.68 -2.47
CA THR A 10 -9.16 -1.06 -1.95
C THR A 10 -9.23 -2.57 -1.87
N PHE A 11 -9.76 -3.06 -0.76
CA PHE A 11 -10.08 -4.47 -0.56
C PHE A 11 -11.53 -4.57 -0.12
N SER A 12 -12.32 -5.27 -0.94
CA SER A 12 -13.67 -5.71 -0.57
C SER A 12 -13.60 -6.72 0.58
N LYS A 13 -14.73 -7.01 1.22
CA LYS A 13 -14.87 -8.06 2.23
C LYS A 13 -13.95 -9.25 1.95
N HIS A 14 -12.98 -9.42 2.84
CA HIS A 14 -12.03 -10.51 2.78
C HIS A 14 -11.98 -11.23 4.12
N HIS A 15 -12.15 -12.55 4.07
CA HIS A 15 -11.96 -13.45 5.20
C HIS A 15 -10.59 -14.13 5.05
N THR A 16 -9.62 -13.79 5.89
CA THR A 16 -8.24 -14.31 5.80
C THR A 16 -7.65 -14.61 7.17
N TYR A 17 -6.71 -15.56 7.22
CA TYR A 17 -5.89 -15.89 8.39
C TYR A 17 -4.70 -14.96 8.60
N GLY A 18 -4.89 -13.65 8.40
CA GLY A 18 -3.85 -12.65 8.61
C GLY A 18 -3.93 -11.43 7.68
N PRO A 19 -2.94 -10.53 7.76
CA PRO A 19 -2.84 -9.41 6.85
C PRO A 19 -2.76 -9.83 5.38
N ILE A 20 -3.43 -9.06 4.53
CA ILE A 20 -3.38 -9.18 3.08
C ILE A 20 -2.28 -8.29 2.51
N GLN A 21 -1.66 -8.76 1.42
CA GLN A 21 -0.71 -7.98 0.64
C GLN A 21 -1.32 -7.60 -0.71
N GLN A 22 -1.20 -6.32 -1.07
CA GLN A 22 -1.59 -5.81 -2.38
C GLN A 22 -0.46 -4.99 -2.99
N THR A 23 -0.46 -4.89 -4.32
CA THR A 23 0.63 -4.27 -5.08
C THR A 23 0.12 -3.38 -6.19
N LYS A 24 0.79 -2.25 -6.44
CA LYS A 24 0.45 -1.31 -7.51
C LYS A 24 1.70 -0.67 -8.10
N ASP A 25 1.76 -0.63 -9.41
CA ASP A 25 2.88 -0.05 -10.14
C ASP A 25 2.63 1.41 -10.52
N HIS A 26 3.71 2.19 -10.48
CA HIS A 26 3.77 3.56 -10.99
C HIS A 26 4.84 3.64 -12.08
N GLY A 27 4.48 4.21 -13.24
CA GLY A 27 5.34 4.26 -14.42
C GLY A 27 4.72 3.48 -15.60
N PRO A 28 5.52 3.09 -16.61
CA PRO A 28 6.95 3.37 -16.74
C PRO A 28 7.26 4.86 -16.86
N PHE A 29 8.42 5.26 -16.34
CA PHE A 29 8.98 6.60 -16.48
C PHE A 29 9.95 6.69 -17.66
N ASN A 30 10.28 7.91 -18.08
CA ASN A 30 11.21 8.20 -19.18
C ASN A 30 12.69 8.05 -18.79
N ALA A 31 12.98 7.73 -17.53
CA ALA A 31 14.30 7.43 -17.01
C ALA A 31 14.17 6.37 -15.90
N ASN A 32 15.28 5.73 -15.53
CA ASN A 32 15.29 4.83 -14.39
C ASN A 32 14.98 5.59 -13.10
N VAL A 33 14.36 4.89 -12.16
CA VAL A 33 14.08 5.39 -10.83
C VAL A 33 15.33 5.23 -9.98
N LYS A 34 15.88 6.35 -9.52
CA LYS A 34 17.03 6.39 -8.62
C LYS A 34 16.62 5.96 -7.21
N ARG A 35 15.53 6.50 -6.68
CA ARG A 35 14.98 6.21 -5.35
C ARG A 35 13.47 6.43 -5.34
N ALA A 36 12.75 5.68 -4.51
CA ALA A 36 11.34 5.93 -4.26
C ALA A 36 11.00 5.68 -2.78
N TYR A 37 10.05 6.45 -2.26
CA TYR A 37 9.54 6.34 -0.89
C TYR A 37 8.02 6.41 -0.92
N ALA A 38 7.36 5.41 -0.34
CA ALA A 38 5.92 5.47 -0.08
C ALA A 38 5.66 5.94 1.34
N VAL A 39 4.62 6.76 1.50
CA VAL A 39 4.13 7.26 2.78
C VAL A 39 2.67 6.87 2.91
N LEU A 40 2.29 6.31 4.06
CA LEU A 40 0.89 6.08 4.40
C LEU A 40 0.21 7.46 4.58
N SER A 41 -0.77 7.75 3.74
CA SER A 41 -1.48 9.03 3.75
C SER A 41 -2.83 8.92 4.46
N GLY A 42 -3.40 7.72 4.53
CA GLY A 42 -4.61 7.44 5.29
C GLY A 42 -5.06 5.99 5.15
N THR A 43 -6.02 5.60 5.98
CA THR A 43 -6.66 4.28 5.92
C THR A 43 -8.05 4.35 6.51
N GLU A 44 -8.95 3.54 5.96
CA GLU A 44 -10.28 3.29 6.49
C GLU A 44 -10.50 1.78 6.49
N PHE A 45 -11.08 1.26 7.57
CA PHE A 45 -11.38 -0.16 7.68
C PHE A 45 -12.56 -0.41 8.60
N GLY A 46 -13.19 -1.57 8.42
CA GLY A 46 -14.24 -2.07 9.30
C GLY A 46 -14.38 -3.59 9.21
N PHE A 47 -14.89 -4.19 10.28
CA PHE A 47 -15.35 -5.58 10.25
C PHE A 47 -16.60 -5.70 9.38
N SER A 48 -16.74 -6.81 8.66
CA SER A 48 -17.80 -7.00 7.67
C SER A 48 -18.39 -8.41 7.73
N PRO A 49 -19.64 -8.61 8.17
CA PRO A 49 -20.63 -7.58 8.44
C PRO A 49 -20.27 -6.73 9.68
N PRO A 50 -20.85 -5.53 9.82
CA PRO A 50 -20.75 -4.78 11.06
C PRO A 50 -21.32 -5.60 12.22
N ASP A 51 -20.48 -5.92 13.19
CA ASP A 51 -20.82 -6.66 14.40
C ASP A 51 -20.03 -6.08 15.60
N ASP A 52 -20.30 -6.54 16.81
CA ASP A 52 -19.70 -6.04 18.05
C ASP A 52 -18.23 -6.46 18.28
N HIS A 53 -17.51 -6.75 17.21
CA HIS A 53 -16.08 -7.05 17.25
C HIS A 53 -15.31 -5.88 17.85
N HIS A 54 -14.73 -6.12 19.03
CA HIS A 54 -13.83 -5.18 19.68
C HIS A 54 -12.48 -5.20 18.97
N LEU A 55 -12.10 -4.07 18.36
CA LEU A 55 -10.81 -3.93 17.68
C LEU A 55 -9.65 -4.34 18.60
N GLY A 56 -8.91 -5.37 18.19
CA GLY A 56 -7.72 -5.84 18.91
C GLY A 56 -6.44 -5.29 18.30
N ARG A 57 -6.23 -5.50 17.00
CA ARG A 57 -5.01 -5.06 16.31
C ARG A 57 -5.27 -4.66 14.87
N VAL A 58 -4.59 -3.58 14.47
CA VAL A 58 -4.44 -3.16 13.08
C VAL A 58 -2.99 -3.31 12.66
N THR A 59 -2.76 -3.84 11.47
CA THR A 59 -1.46 -3.82 10.78
C THR A 59 -1.64 -3.04 9.50
N VAL A 60 -0.89 -1.95 9.31
CA VAL A 60 -0.82 -1.21 8.04
C VAL A 60 0.63 -0.88 7.75
N ASN A 61 1.08 -1.23 6.56
CA ASN A 61 2.41 -0.87 6.07
C ASN A 61 2.35 -0.61 4.57
N VAL A 62 3.11 0.38 4.10
CA VAL A 62 3.28 0.66 2.68
C VAL A 62 4.77 0.83 2.40
N THR A 63 5.27 0.18 1.36
CA THR A 63 6.66 0.28 0.89
C THR A 63 6.72 0.54 -0.61
N ALA A 64 7.83 1.13 -1.07
CA ALA A 64 8.09 1.37 -2.48
C ALA A 64 9.40 0.69 -2.90
N HIS A 65 9.37 0.01 -4.04
CA HIS A 65 10.51 -0.71 -4.60
C HIS A 65 10.74 -0.24 -6.05
N PRO A 66 11.78 0.57 -6.30
CA PRO A 66 12.22 0.89 -7.65
C PRO A 66 12.65 -0.38 -8.42
N ILE A 67 12.12 -0.57 -9.63
CA ILE A 67 12.49 -1.66 -10.54
C ILE A 67 12.66 -1.07 -11.94
N GLY A 68 13.91 -0.74 -12.31
CA GLY A 68 14.20 -0.07 -13.57
C GLY A 68 13.55 1.31 -13.64
N ASN A 69 12.60 1.48 -14.57
CA ASN A 69 11.83 2.71 -14.75
C ASN A 69 10.40 2.63 -14.18
N ILE A 70 10.12 1.68 -13.29
CA ILE A 70 8.83 1.53 -12.59
C ILE A 70 9.09 1.59 -11.09
N VAL A 71 8.07 1.99 -10.31
CA VAL A 71 8.04 1.81 -8.86
C VAL A 71 6.92 0.85 -8.50
N HIS A 72 7.27 -0.25 -7.84
CA HIS A 72 6.34 -1.22 -7.29
C HIS A 72 6.00 -0.81 -5.86
N VAL A 73 4.78 -0.34 -5.62
CA VAL A 73 4.28 -0.03 -4.28
C VAL A 73 3.58 -1.26 -3.72
N VAL A 74 3.94 -1.65 -2.49
CA VAL A 74 3.37 -2.80 -1.79
C VAL A 74 2.68 -2.29 -0.53
N SER A 75 1.46 -2.74 -0.29
CA SER A 75 0.76 -2.54 0.97
C SER A 75 0.55 -3.87 1.66
N ASN A 76 0.78 -3.91 2.97
CA ASN A 76 0.40 -5.01 3.85
C ASN A 76 -0.61 -4.49 4.87
N PHE A 77 -1.82 -5.02 4.86
CA PHE A 77 -2.93 -4.52 5.66
C PHE A 77 -3.69 -5.67 6.33
N GLY A 78 -4.07 -5.51 7.60
CA GLY A 78 -5.00 -6.44 8.24
C GLY A 78 -5.56 -5.90 9.53
N VAL A 79 -6.78 -6.34 9.86
CA VAL A 79 -7.46 -6.09 11.13
C VAL A 79 -7.80 -7.43 11.79
N ARG A 80 -7.66 -7.50 13.12
CA ARG A 80 -8.24 -8.58 13.94
C ARG A 80 -8.89 -8.05 15.20
N ASP A 81 -9.87 -8.77 15.70
CA ASP A 81 -10.50 -8.48 16.98
C ASP A 81 -9.65 -8.93 18.19
N TRP A 82 -10.21 -8.79 19.40
CA TRP A 82 -9.52 -9.08 20.66
C TRP A 82 -9.31 -10.58 20.93
N SER A 83 -10.05 -11.47 20.26
CA SER A 83 -9.92 -12.93 20.44
C SER A 83 -8.47 -13.39 20.23
N GLY A 84 -7.73 -12.69 19.37
CA GLY A 84 -6.34 -12.95 19.05
C GLY A 84 -6.16 -13.64 17.71
N ASP A 85 -7.21 -14.25 17.20
CA ASP A 85 -7.24 -14.96 15.93
C ASP A 85 -7.45 -13.99 14.76
N TRP A 86 -7.12 -14.44 13.57
CA TRP A 86 -7.38 -13.72 12.32
C TRP A 86 -8.44 -14.51 11.56
N ASP A 87 -9.68 -14.46 12.00
CA ASP A 87 -10.80 -15.15 11.34
C ASP A 87 -11.97 -14.20 11.05
N ASP A 88 -11.85 -12.94 11.46
CA ASP A 88 -12.81 -11.92 11.09
C ASP A 88 -12.72 -11.55 9.61
N SER A 89 -13.90 -11.29 9.04
CA SER A 89 -13.98 -10.62 7.76
C SER A 89 -13.83 -9.11 7.94
N TYR A 90 -13.01 -8.49 7.10
CA TYR A 90 -12.83 -7.03 7.10
C TYR A 90 -12.74 -6.47 5.69
N GLU A 91 -13.00 -5.18 5.55
CA GLU A 91 -12.94 -4.44 4.30
C GLU A 91 -12.49 -3.00 4.53
N GLY A 92 -12.11 -2.32 3.45
CA GLY A 92 -11.63 -0.95 3.54
C GLY A 92 -10.62 -0.57 2.47
N ASN A 93 -9.77 0.39 2.83
CA ASN A 93 -8.76 0.92 1.94
C ASN A 93 -7.50 1.45 2.67
N VAL A 94 -6.41 1.49 1.92
CA VAL A 94 -5.13 2.10 2.30
C VAL A 94 -4.74 3.12 1.24
N GLN A 95 -4.60 4.37 1.65
CA GLN A 95 -4.22 5.49 0.79
C GLN A 95 -2.75 5.82 1.02
N TYR A 96 -2.02 6.11 -0.05
CA TYR A 96 -0.61 6.42 0.04
C TYR A 96 -0.21 7.52 -0.94
N THR A 97 0.90 8.17 -0.62
CA THR A 97 1.63 9.07 -1.51
C THR A 97 3.01 8.48 -1.76
N VAL A 98 3.45 8.43 -3.02
CA VAL A 98 4.77 7.95 -3.42
C VAL A 98 5.60 9.09 -4.00
N PHE A 99 6.79 9.27 -3.43
CA PHE A 99 7.83 10.19 -3.90
C PHE A 99 8.83 9.41 -4.75
N ILE A 100 9.09 9.86 -5.97
CA ILE A 100 9.87 9.14 -6.96
C ILE A 100 10.95 10.08 -7.51
N GLU A 101 12.21 9.78 -7.21
CA GLU A 101 13.38 10.47 -7.77
C GLU A 101 13.87 9.68 -8.99
N LEU A 102 13.79 10.28 -10.17
CA LEU A 102 14.37 9.73 -11.40
C LEU A 102 15.84 10.10 -11.54
N GLU A 103 16.61 9.22 -12.16
CA GLU A 103 17.97 9.51 -12.63
C GLU A 103 17.98 10.69 -13.61
N ASP A 104 19.11 11.40 -13.66
CA ASP A 104 19.30 12.46 -14.65
C ASP A 104 19.54 11.83 -16.02
N VAL A 105 18.73 12.26 -17.01
CA VAL A 105 18.95 11.86 -18.40
C VAL A 105 20.16 12.64 -18.92
N LYS A 106 21.32 11.98 -19.02
CA LYS A 106 22.47 12.59 -19.69
C LYS A 106 22.14 12.80 -21.17
N PRO A 107 22.38 13.99 -21.75
CA PRO A 107 22.32 14.16 -23.19
C PRO A 107 23.28 13.16 -23.86
N ARG A 108 22.84 12.51 -24.94
CA ARG A 108 23.76 11.72 -25.76
C ARG A 108 24.79 12.69 -26.35
N ALA A 109 26.07 12.36 -26.19
CA ALA A 109 27.18 13.06 -26.83
C ALA A 109 27.15 12.86 -28.35
#